data_AF-M5JSB2-F1
#
_entry.id   AF-M5JSB2-F1
#
_cell.length_a   1.000
_cell.length_b   1.000
_cell.length_c   1.000
_cell.angle_alpha   90.00
_cell.angle_beta   90.00
_cell.angle_gamma   90.00
#
_symmetry.space_group_name_H-M   'P 1'
#
loop_
_entity.id
_entity.type
_entity.pdbx_description
1 polymer ?
#
loop_
_entity_poly.entity_id
_entity_poly.type
_entity_poly.pdbx_seq_one_letter_code
_entity_poly.pdbx_strand_id
1 'polypeptide(L)'
;MSFKLSKAKLEELRQMEPEAALAEAKRLRDEYNARQREKHAANPQKRRDWNNKHRAKHIKKYRADARRRYAEAKADPERWKALQEHHARERKTKRKRNPEAQRLKQLRRSQRVKTQRLARTDPAELRKLIKAYIPGYLDAAAKMDVINAVILQALDAKVPFNELAAWVKKAVTEYNRQFDHFKNVSIDAPIAGTDDLTRADLIDSEAFHF
;
A
#
# COMPACT_ATOMS: atom_id res chain seq x y z
N MET A 1 29.01 4.16 -12.45
CA MET A 1 30.17 4.90 -11.90
C MET A 1 30.67 4.09 -10.72
N SER A 2 31.95 3.70 -10.72
CA SER A 2 32.55 3.05 -9.55
C SER A 2 32.77 4.11 -8.46
N PHE A 3 32.65 3.72 -7.20
CA PHE A 3 33.13 4.52 -6.08
C PHE A 3 34.63 4.76 -6.27
N LYS A 4 35.07 6.02 -6.27
CA LYS A 4 36.47 6.40 -6.40
C LYS A 4 36.80 7.32 -5.23
N LEU A 5 37.75 6.91 -4.40
CA LEU A 5 38.32 7.75 -3.35
C LEU A 5 39.30 8.74 -3.97
N SER A 6 39.40 9.94 -3.38
CA SER A 6 40.47 10.88 -3.74
C SER A 6 41.81 10.33 -3.29
N LYS A 7 42.90 10.76 -3.95
CA LYS A 7 44.27 10.35 -3.57
C LYS A 7 44.58 10.69 -2.11
N ALA A 8 44.21 11.90 -1.67
CA ALA A 8 44.39 12.34 -0.29
C ALA A 8 43.66 11.45 0.73
N LYS A 9 42.39 11.06 0.44
CA LYS A 9 41.64 10.19 1.35
C LYS A 9 42.20 8.77 1.41
N LEU A 10 42.81 8.30 0.32
CA LEU A 10 43.55 7.04 0.32
C LEU A 10 44.84 7.11 1.14
N GLU A 11 45.55 8.24 1.14
CA GLU A 11 46.71 8.47 2.00
C GLU A 11 46.33 8.53 3.48
N GLU A 12 45.25 9.22 3.83
CA GLU A 12 44.72 9.23 5.21
C GLU A 12 44.37 7.82 5.69
N LEU A 13 43.71 7.00 4.86
CA LEU A 13 43.37 5.62 5.19
C LEU A 13 44.60 4.72 5.36
N ARG A 14 45.74 5.06 4.74
CA ARG A 14 47.00 4.32 4.89
C ARG A 14 47.74 4.65 6.18
N GLN A 15 47.46 5.80 6.78
CA GLN A 15 48.07 6.25 8.03
C GLN A 15 47.27 5.84 9.27
N MET A 16 46.05 5.31 9.10
CA MET A 16 45.23 4.79 10.18
C MET A 16 45.56 3.33 10.49
N GLU A 17 45.22 2.90 11.70
CA GLU A 17 45.21 1.48 12.07
C GLU A 17 44.31 0.67 11.10
N PRO A 18 44.67 -0.57 10.73
CA PRO A 18 43.98 -1.32 9.68
C PRO A 18 42.47 -1.48 9.90
N GLU A 19 42.05 -1.68 11.14
CA GLU A 19 40.64 -1.83 11.50
C GLU A 19 39.87 -0.51 11.38
N ALA A 20 40.50 0.61 11.77
CA ALA A 20 39.93 1.95 11.64
C ALA A 20 39.82 2.37 10.16
N ALA A 21 40.83 2.04 9.36
CA ALA A 21 40.83 2.29 7.91
C ALA A 21 39.70 1.53 7.20
N LEU A 22 39.46 0.28 7.55
CA LEU A 22 38.35 -0.51 6.99
C LEU A 22 36.98 0.05 7.38
N ALA A 23 36.82 0.46 8.65
CA ALA A 23 35.58 1.06 9.13
C ALA A 23 35.28 2.38 8.39
N GLU A 24 36.27 3.25 8.22
CA GLU A 24 36.13 4.53 7.54
C GLU A 24 35.88 4.34 6.03
N ALA A 25 36.57 3.40 5.38
CA ALA A 25 36.32 3.05 3.98
C ALA A 25 34.88 2.52 3.76
N LYS A 26 34.38 1.73 4.72
CA LYS A 26 32.99 1.23 4.70
C LYS A 26 32.00 2.39 4.86
N ARG A 27 32.22 3.30 5.82
CA ARG A 27 31.41 4.50 6.01
C ARG A 27 31.31 5.34 4.73
N LEU A 28 32.44 5.65 4.11
CA LEU A 28 32.48 6.45 2.88
C LEU A 28 31.75 5.77 1.72
N ARG A 29 31.86 4.44 1.63
CA ARG A 29 31.13 3.65 0.63
C ARG A 29 29.62 3.68 0.88
N ASP A 30 29.20 3.58 2.14
CA ASP A 30 27.79 3.61 2.52
C ASP A 30 27.17 5.00 2.30
N GLU A 31 27.90 6.07 2.62
CA GLU A 31 27.51 7.45 2.30
C GLU A 31 27.35 7.67 0.79
N TYR A 32 28.32 7.20 0.00
CA TYR A 32 28.22 7.27 -1.46
C TYR A 32 27.00 6.48 -1.97
N ASN A 33 26.78 5.28 -1.46
CA ASN A 33 25.63 4.46 -1.82
C ASN A 33 24.31 5.13 -1.44
N ALA A 34 24.23 5.76 -0.26
CA ALA A 34 23.06 6.51 0.20
C ALA A 34 22.76 7.69 -0.76
N ARG A 35 23.76 8.49 -1.09
CA ARG A 35 23.62 9.59 -2.08
C ARG A 35 23.17 9.09 -3.45
N GLN A 36 23.69 7.95 -3.92
CA GLN A 36 23.22 7.35 -5.17
C GLN A 36 21.79 6.84 -5.06
N ARG A 37 21.39 6.24 -3.94
CA ARG A 37 20.00 5.81 -3.70
C ARG A 37 19.04 6.99 -3.72
N GLU A 38 19.37 8.08 -3.03
CA GLU A 38 18.59 9.32 -3.04
C GLU A 38 18.48 9.91 -4.45
N LYS A 39 19.61 10.02 -5.18
CA LYS A 39 19.61 10.48 -6.57
C LYS A 39 18.74 9.60 -7.48
N HIS A 40 18.75 8.29 -7.27
CA HIS A 40 17.90 7.36 -8.01
C HIS A 40 16.43 7.43 -7.60
N ALA A 41 16.14 7.73 -6.33
CA ALA A 41 14.79 7.90 -5.80
C ALA A 41 14.17 9.24 -6.21
N ALA A 42 14.96 10.31 -6.32
CA ALA A 42 14.50 11.65 -6.68
C ALA A 42 14.00 11.75 -8.12
N ASN A 43 14.45 10.88 -9.04
CA ASN A 43 14.04 10.97 -10.44
C ASN A 43 13.93 9.59 -11.11
N PRO A 44 12.93 8.76 -10.71
CA PRO A 44 12.77 7.40 -11.22
C PRO A 44 12.44 7.38 -12.72
N GLN A 45 11.75 8.42 -13.20
CA GLN A 45 11.36 8.55 -14.61
C GLN A 45 12.59 8.78 -15.50
N LYS A 46 13.47 9.73 -15.13
CA LYS A 46 14.72 9.99 -15.87
C LYS A 46 15.61 8.74 -15.98
N ARG A 47 15.67 7.92 -14.92
CA ARG A 47 16.39 6.63 -14.94
C ARG A 47 15.75 5.62 -15.89
N ARG A 48 14.42 5.52 -15.89
CA ARG A 48 13.67 4.66 -16.81
C ARG A 48 13.91 5.07 -18.25
N ASP A 49 13.87 6.36 -18.55
CA ASP A 49 14.08 6.89 -19.89
C ASP A 49 15.53 6.68 -20.36
N TRP A 50 16.52 6.91 -19.48
CA TRP A 50 17.92 6.60 -19.78
C TRP A 50 18.12 5.10 -20.06
N ASN A 51 17.56 4.22 -19.23
CA ASN A 51 17.62 2.77 -19.43
C ASN A 51 16.99 2.36 -20.76
N ASN A 52 15.82 2.93 -21.11
CA ASN A 52 15.14 2.64 -22.37
C ASN A 52 15.98 3.09 -23.57
N LYS A 53 16.53 4.31 -23.54
CA LYS A 53 17.43 4.82 -24.59
C LYS A 53 18.70 3.99 -24.71
N HIS A 54 19.32 3.63 -23.59
CA HIS A 54 20.50 2.79 -23.55
C HIS A 54 20.20 1.38 -24.10
N ARG A 55 19.06 0.80 -23.73
CA ARG A 55 18.62 -0.50 -24.24
C ARG A 55 18.35 -0.47 -25.74
N ALA A 56 17.72 0.58 -26.24
CA ALA A 56 17.47 0.77 -27.66
C ALA A 56 18.80 0.91 -28.44
N LYS A 57 19.73 1.75 -27.96
CA LYS A 57 21.05 1.95 -28.57
C LYS A 57 21.86 0.66 -28.66
N HIS A 58 21.80 -0.19 -27.65
CA HIS A 58 22.58 -1.42 -27.57
C HIS A 58 21.79 -2.70 -27.87
N ILE A 59 20.61 -2.60 -28.49
CA ILE A 59 19.71 -3.75 -28.68
C ILE A 59 20.35 -4.89 -29.49
N LYS A 60 21.13 -4.56 -30.53
CA LYS A 60 21.84 -5.55 -31.35
C LYS A 60 22.88 -6.32 -30.53
N LYS A 61 23.67 -5.62 -29.71
CA LYS A 61 24.65 -6.22 -28.80
C LYS A 61 23.96 -7.12 -27.78
N TYR A 62 22.89 -6.66 -27.14
CA TYR A 62 22.14 -7.47 -26.18
C TYR A 62 21.55 -8.74 -26.81
N ARG A 63 21.04 -8.66 -28.04
CA ARG A 63 20.54 -9.84 -28.76
C ARG A 63 21.67 -10.82 -29.10
N ALA A 64 22.83 -10.31 -29.53
CA ALA A 64 24.00 -11.14 -29.81
C ALA A 64 24.51 -11.84 -28.54
N ASP A 65 24.68 -11.10 -27.44
CA ASP A 65 25.09 -11.65 -26.14
C ASP A 65 24.08 -12.68 -25.62
N ALA A 66 22.78 -12.43 -25.80
CA ALA A 66 21.74 -13.38 -25.39
C ALA A 66 21.80 -14.67 -26.21
N ARG A 67 22.00 -14.59 -27.54
CA ARG A 67 22.20 -15.76 -28.40
C ARG A 67 23.46 -16.54 -28.00
N ARG A 68 24.56 -15.83 -27.72
CA ARG A 68 25.82 -16.44 -27.26
C ARG A 68 25.63 -17.20 -25.95
N ARG A 69 25.06 -16.55 -24.94
CA ARG A 69 24.75 -17.19 -23.63
C ARG A 69 23.84 -18.40 -23.76
N TYR A 70 22.86 -18.35 -24.66
CA TYR A 70 21.98 -19.48 -24.93
C TYR A 70 22.73 -20.64 -25.60
N ALA A 71 23.62 -20.34 -26.55
CA ALA A 71 24.48 -21.35 -27.18
C ALA A 71 25.46 -21.96 -26.17
N GLU A 72 26.11 -21.15 -25.33
CA GLU A 72 26.97 -21.58 -24.22
C GLU A 72 26.20 -22.48 -23.25
N ALA A 73 24.97 -22.09 -22.87
CA ALA A 73 24.12 -22.90 -22.00
C ALA A 73 23.64 -24.19 -22.65
N LYS A 74 23.51 -24.24 -23.99
CA LYS A 74 23.11 -25.45 -24.73
C LYS A 74 24.26 -26.44 -24.90
N ALA A 75 25.50 -25.94 -24.96
CA ALA A 75 26.71 -26.76 -25.07
C ALA A 75 27.03 -27.53 -23.78
N ASP A 76 26.62 -26.99 -22.62
CA ASP A 76 26.76 -27.62 -21.31
C ASP A 76 25.44 -28.30 -20.90
N PRO A 77 25.39 -29.66 -20.80
CA PRO A 77 24.16 -30.39 -20.49
C PRO A 77 23.51 -30.01 -19.15
N GLU A 78 24.32 -29.71 -18.12
CA GLU A 78 23.81 -29.36 -16.79
C GLU A 78 23.19 -27.97 -16.80
N ARG A 79 23.89 -26.99 -17.41
CA ARG A 79 23.35 -25.63 -17.58
C ARG A 79 22.11 -25.63 -18.46
N TRP A 80 22.07 -26.46 -19.49
CA TRP A 80 20.91 -26.58 -20.37
C TRP A 80 19.68 -27.10 -19.61
N LYS A 81 19.85 -28.15 -18.81
CA LYS A 81 18.79 -28.72 -17.97
C LYS A 81 18.30 -27.71 -16.93
N ALA A 82 19.22 -27.02 -16.25
CA ALA A 82 18.86 -25.96 -15.29
C ALA A 82 18.07 -24.81 -15.94
N LEU A 83 18.47 -24.38 -17.14
CA LEU A 83 17.76 -23.35 -17.90
C LEU A 83 16.35 -23.83 -18.33
N GLN A 84 16.23 -25.07 -18.78
CA GLN A 84 14.94 -25.68 -19.11
C GLN A 84 14.03 -25.78 -17.89
N GLU A 85 14.55 -26.21 -16.74
CA GLU A 85 13.79 -26.26 -15.49
C GLU A 85 13.33 -24.88 -15.05
N HIS A 86 14.21 -23.88 -15.12
CA HIS A 86 13.85 -22.49 -14.85
C HIS A 86 12.71 -22.01 -15.77
N HIS A 87 12.81 -22.26 -17.08
CA HIS A 87 11.75 -21.91 -18.02
C HIS A 87 10.46 -22.70 -17.78
N ALA A 88 10.53 -23.97 -17.40
CA ALA A 88 9.39 -24.79 -17.05
C ALA A 88 8.68 -24.26 -15.79
N ARG A 89 9.43 -23.85 -14.76
CA ARG A 89 8.91 -23.20 -13.54
C ARG A 89 8.25 -21.87 -13.87
N GLU A 90 8.88 -21.03 -14.69
CA GLU A 90 8.28 -19.77 -15.16
C GLU A 90 6.99 -20.00 -15.95
N ARG A 91 6.95 -21.00 -16.83
CA ARG A 91 5.74 -21.34 -17.59
C ARG A 91 4.64 -21.86 -16.68
N LYS A 92 4.95 -22.69 -15.68
CA LYS A 92 4.00 -23.16 -14.66
C LYS A 92 3.45 -22.00 -13.82
N THR A 93 4.28 -21.06 -13.38
CA THR A 93 3.82 -19.88 -12.62
C THR A 93 3.02 -18.91 -13.48
N LYS A 94 3.38 -18.71 -14.75
CA LYS A 94 2.61 -17.90 -15.70
C LYS A 94 1.28 -18.56 -16.09
N ARG A 95 1.22 -19.88 -16.29
CA ARG A 95 -0.02 -20.63 -16.57
C ARG A 95 -0.98 -20.64 -15.38
N LYS A 96 -0.47 -20.67 -14.14
CA LYS A 96 -1.30 -20.58 -12.91
C LYS A 96 -1.86 -19.18 -12.64
N ARG A 97 -1.46 -18.16 -13.39
CA ARG A 97 -2.05 -16.82 -13.27
C ARG A 97 -3.31 -16.77 -14.11
N ASN A 98 -4.47 -16.94 -13.47
CA ASN A 98 -5.75 -16.64 -14.10
C ASN A 98 -5.72 -15.17 -14.57
N PRO A 99 -5.71 -14.91 -15.90
CA PRO A 99 -5.60 -13.55 -16.43
C PRO A 99 -6.74 -12.65 -15.97
N GLU A 100 -7.95 -13.20 -15.78
CA GLU A 100 -9.11 -12.46 -15.29
C GLU A 100 -8.93 -12.04 -13.83
N ALA A 101 -8.45 -12.93 -12.97
CA ALA A 101 -8.16 -12.59 -11.58
C ALA A 101 -7.10 -11.48 -11.48
N GLN A 102 -6.11 -11.48 -12.38
CA GLN A 102 -5.12 -10.40 -12.46
C GLN A 102 -5.73 -9.08 -12.94
N ARG A 103 -6.56 -9.11 -13.99
CA ARG A 103 -7.29 -7.94 -14.48
C ARG A 103 -8.17 -7.35 -13.38
N LEU A 104 -8.94 -8.19 -12.67
CA LEU A 104 -9.79 -7.77 -11.56
C LEU A 104 -8.98 -7.13 -10.43
N LYS A 105 -7.84 -7.74 -10.06
CA LYS A 105 -6.93 -7.18 -9.05
C LYS A 105 -6.37 -5.82 -9.47
N GLN A 106 -5.97 -5.67 -10.73
CA GLN A 106 -5.49 -4.41 -11.28
C GLN A 106 -6.59 -3.35 -11.32
N LEU A 107 -7.80 -3.73 -11.73
CA LEU A 107 -8.97 -2.85 -11.75
C LEU A 107 -9.33 -2.39 -10.34
N ARG A 108 -9.40 -3.29 -9.36
CA ARG A 108 -9.63 -2.89 -7.95
C ARG A 108 -8.55 -1.94 -7.43
N ARG A 109 -7.29 -2.21 -7.78
CA ARG A 109 -6.17 -1.32 -7.41
C ARG A 109 -6.33 0.06 -8.04
N SER A 110 -6.64 0.14 -9.34
CA SER A 110 -6.80 1.43 -10.03
C SER A 110 -7.96 2.22 -9.46
N GLN A 111 -9.08 1.55 -9.13
CA GLN A 111 -10.23 2.19 -8.50
C GLN A 111 -9.91 2.72 -7.09
N ARG A 112 -9.14 1.99 -6.27
CA ARG A 112 -8.67 2.48 -4.96
C ARG A 112 -7.79 3.71 -5.08
N VAL A 113 -6.83 3.69 -6.01
CA VAL A 113 -5.96 4.84 -6.29
C VAL A 113 -6.78 6.03 -6.79
N LYS A 114 -7.81 5.80 -7.61
CA LYS A 114 -8.73 6.85 -8.07
C LYS A 114 -9.43 7.52 -6.88
N THR A 115 -10.03 6.74 -5.97
CA THR A 115 -10.69 7.28 -4.77
C THR A 115 -9.71 8.01 -3.86
N GLN A 116 -8.54 7.41 -3.60
CA GLN A 116 -7.51 8.01 -2.75
C GLN A 116 -7.00 9.33 -3.34
N ARG A 117 -6.80 9.39 -4.66
CA ARG A 117 -6.42 10.63 -5.35
C ARG A 117 -7.50 11.68 -5.18
N LEU A 118 -8.77 11.34 -5.42
CA LEU A 118 -9.88 12.25 -5.24
C LEU A 118 -9.95 12.79 -3.80
N ALA A 119 -9.80 11.92 -2.80
CA ALA A 119 -9.75 12.31 -1.39
C ALA A 119 -8.64 13.33 -1.07
N ARG A 120 -7.49 13.25 -1.76
CA ARG A 120 -6.35 14.16 -1.56
C ARG A 120 -6.46 15.46 -2.34
N THR A 121 -6.95 15.40 -3.58
CA THR A 121 -6.97 16.56 -4.49
C THR A 121 -8.24 17.37 -4.38
N ASP A 122 -9.39 16.71 -4.19
CA ASP A 122 -10.70 17.33 -4.11
C ASP A 122 -11.60 16.57 -3.11
N PRO A 123 -11.38 16.78 -1.80
CA PRO A 123 -12.18 16.14 -0.76
C PRO A 123 -13.64 16.61 -0.79
N ALA A 124 -13.94 17.82 -1.28
CA ALA A 124 -15.31 18.34 -1.34
C ALA A 124 -16.15 17.54 -2.34
N GLU A 125 -15.59 17.21 -3.50
CA GLU A 125 -16.27 16.38 -4.48
C GLU A 125 -16.47 14.95 -3.99
N LEU A 126 -15.47 14.36 -3.32
CA LEU A 126 -15.63 13.05 -2.69
C LEU A 126 -16.74 13.06 -1.62
N ARG A 127 -16.85 14.12 -0.81
CA ARG A 127 -17.93 14.28 0.18
C ARG A 127 -19.31 14.27 -0.49
N LYS A 128 -19.48 14.98 -1.61
CA LYS A 128 -20.75 14.99 -2.36
C LYS A 128 -21.11 13.59 -2.89
N LEU A 129 -20.14 12.89 -3.47
CA LEU A 129 -20.34 11.53 -3.96
C LEU A 129 -20.74 10.57 -2.83
N ILE A 130 -20.09 10.67 -1.66
CA ILE A 130 -20.44 9.85 -0.50
C ILE A 130 -21.85 10.21 -0.02
N LYS A 131 -22.17 11.50 0.12
CA LYS A 131 -23.46 12.00 0.61
C LYS A 131 -24.64 11.44 -0.19
N ALA A 132 -24.49 11.25 -1.50
CA ALA A 132 -25.52 10.67 -2.35
C ALA A 132 -25.92 9.23 -1.96
N TYR A 133 -25.06 8.50 -1.27
CA TYR A 133 -25.30 7.12 -0.82
C TYR A 133 -25.73 7.02 0.65
N ILE A 134 -25.74 8.13 1.39
CA ILE A 134 -26.10 8.12 2.81
C ILE A 134 -27.62 8.14 2.96
N PRO A 135 -28.20 7.29 3.84
CA PRO A 135 -29.63 7.33 4.10
C PRO A 135 -30.11 8.68 4.62
N GLY A 136 -31.30 9.10 4.17
CA GLY A 136 -31.89 10.40 4.52
C GLY A 136 -32.22 10.57 6.00
N TYR A 137 -32.53 9.47 6.70
CA TYR A 137 -32.96 9.45 8.10
C TYR A 137 -31.87 9.82 9.10
N LEU A 138 -30.59 9.75 8.71
CA LEU A 138 -29.49 10.13 9.59
C LEU A 138 -29.51 11.65 9.82
N ASP A 139 -29.22 12.07 11.05
CA ASP A 139 -29.08 13.48 11.38
C ASP A 139 -27.82 14.07 10.72
N ALA A 140 -27.68 15.40 10.79
CA ALA A 140 -26.55 16.08 10.14
C ALA A 140 -25.20 15.65 10.74
N ALA A 141 -25.13 15.39 12.05
CA ALA A 141 -23.89 14.96 12.70
C ALA A 141 -23.52 13.53 12.28
N ALA A 142 -24.44 12.56 12.35
CA ALA A 142 -24.15 11.19 11.90
C ALA A 142 -23.74 11.13 10.42
N LYS A 143 -24.40 11.93 9.56
CA LYS A 143 -24.01 12.04 8.15
C LYS A 143 -22.55 12.44 8.00
N MET A 144 -22.09 13.42 8.78
CA MET A 144 -20.71 13.89 8.72
C MET A 144 -19.71 12.86 9.25
N ASP A 145 -20.06 12.13 10.31
CA ASP A 145 -19.20 11.08 10.87
C ASP A 145 -19.02 9.91 9.90
N VAL A 146 -20.12 9.45 9.28
CA VAL A 146 -20.07 8.43 8.22
C VAL A 146 -19.22 8.90 7.04
N ILE A 147 -19.37 10.15 6.61
CA ILE A 147 -18.56 10.74 5.53
C ILE A 147 -17.09 10.72 5.90
N ASN A 148 -16.74 11.21 7.08
CA ASN A 148 -15.36 11.29 7.54
C ASN A 148 -14.73 9.89 7.66
N ALA A 149 -15.48 8.91 8.17
CA ALA A 149 -15.03 7.52 8.26
C ALA A 149 -14.70 6.92 6.88
N VAL A 150 -15.55 7.15 5.88
CA VAL A 150 -15.31 6.66 4.51
C VAL A 150 -14.13 7.38 3.86
N ILE A 151 -13.97 8.69 4.09
CA ILE A 151 -12.82 9.47 3.57
C ILE A 151 -11.51 8.97 4.17
N LEU A 152 -11.46 8.69 5.47
CA LEU A 152 -10.28 8.12 6.12
C LEU A 152 -9.89 6.78 5.48
N GLN A 153 -10.86 5.90 5.24
CA GLN A 153 -10.61 4.62 4.57
C GLN A 153 -10.21 4.79 3.09
N ALA A 154 -10.68 5.84 2.42
CA ALA A 154 -10.24 6.19 1.06
C ALA A 154 -8.79 6.68 1.04
N LEU A 155 -8.37 7.48 2.04
CA LEU A 155 -6.98 7.92 2.19
C LEU A 155 -6.02 6.74 2.45
N ASP A 156 -6.49 5.70 3.13
CA ASP A 156 -5.79 4.42 3.32
C ASP A 156 -5.75 3.52 2.08
N ALA A 157 -6.31 3.96 0.95
CA ALA A 157 -6.47 3.18 -0.28
C ALA A 157 -7.25 1.85 -0.08
N LYS A 158 -8.21 1.82 0.85
CA LYS A 158 -9.06 0.64 1.10
C LYS A 158 -10.31 0.64 0.19
N VAL A 159 -10.86 1.82 -0.07
CA VAL A 159 -12.14 2.01 -0.79
C VAL A 159 -11.96 2.10 -2.31
N PRO A 160 -12.42 1.12 -3.10
CA PRO A 160 -12.47 1.24 -4.55
C PRO A 160 -13.68 2.07 -4.99
N PHE A 161 -13.47 2.96 -5.97
CA PHE A 161 -14.47 3.94 -6.43
C PHE A 161 -15.81 3.32 -6.87
N ASN A 162 -15.77 2.16 -7.55
CA ASN A 162 -16.96 1.47 -8.05
C ASN A 162 -17.78 0.78 -6.95
N GLU A 163 -17.19 0.53 -5.78
CA GLU A 163 -17.88 -0.11 -4.65
C GLU A 163 -18.20 0.92 -3.55
N LEU A 164 -18.16 2.23 -3.84
CA LEU A 164 -18.31 3.31 -2.86
C LEU A 164 -19.60 3.16 -2.03
N ALA A 165 -20.73 2.89 -2.68
CA ALA A 165 -22.02 2.66 -2.01
C ALA A 165 -21.96 1.53 -0.97
N ALA A 166 -21.28 0.42 -1.28
CA ALA A 166 -21.12 -0.69 -0.36
C ALA A 166 -20.27 -0.33 0.87
N TRP A 167 -19.24 0.51 0.67
CA TRP A 167 -18.42 1.02 1.76
C TRP A 167 -19.16 2.05 2.62
N VAL A 168 -19.99 2.91 2.02
CA VAL A 168 -20.89 3.80 2.77
C VAL A 168 -21.86 3.00 3.62
N LYS A 169 -22.51 1.98 3.05
CA LYS A 169 -23.39 1.09 3.81
C LYS A 169 -22.68 0.45 5.00
N LYS A 170 -21.45 -0.04 4.82
CA LYS A 170 -20.64 -0.60 5.92
C LYS A 170 -20.35 0.44 7.01
N ALA A 171 -20.00 1.66 6.62
CA ALA A 171 -19.75 2.75 7.57
C ALA A 171 -21.01 3.15 8.33
N VAL A 172 -22.17 3.18 7.67
CA VAL A 172 -23.48 3.41 8.33
C VAL A 172 -23.81 2.27 9.29
N THR A 173 -23.61 1.02 8.91
CA THR A 173 -23.83 -0.13 9.81
C THR A 173 -22.91 -0.08 11.02
N GLU A 174 -21.64 0.28 10.84
CA GLU A 174 -20.69 0.43 11.94
C GLU A 174 -21.06 1.60 12.86
N TYR A 175 -21.44 2.75 12.29
CA TYR A 175 -21.94 3.89 13.04
C TYR A 175 -23.16 3.49 13.87
N ASN A 176 -24.18 2.91 13.23
CA ASN A 176 -25.37 2.45 13.94
C ASN A 176 -25.00 1.45 15.04
N ARG A 177 -24.08 0.51 14.83
CA ARG A 177 -23.62 -0.41 15.88
C ARG A 177 -23.01 0.31 17.08
N GLN A 178 -22.20 1.34 16.84
CA GLN A 178 -21.58 2.13 17.92
C GLN A 178 -22.61 2.93 18.71
N PHE A 179 -23.65 3.43 18.04
CA PHE A 179 -24.65 4.32 18.65
C PHE A 179 -25.98 3.63 19.05
N ASP A 180 -26.23 2.39 18.62
CA ASP A 180 -27.39 1.58 19.03
C ASP A 180 -27.30 1.15 20.50
N HIS A 181 -26.09 1.22 21.10
CA HIS A 181 -25.89 1.07 22.54
C HIS A 181 -26.44 2.26 23.34
N PHE A 182 -26.70 3.41 22.71
CA PHE A 182 -27.31 4.59 23.34
C PHE A 182 -28.80 4.69 23.02
N LYS A 183 -29.51 3.55 22.93
CA LYS A 183 -30.97 3.63 23.16
C LYS A 183 -31.15 4.15 24.58
N ASN A 184 -31.40 5.46 24.67
CA ASN A 184 -31.83 6.13 25.89
C ASN A 184 -33.17 5.50 26.25
N VAL A 185 -33.12 4.44 27.03
CA VAL A 185 -34.33 3.94 27.64
C VAL A 185 -34.58 4.84 28.82
N SER A 186 -35.74 5.50 28.84
CA SER A 186 -36.14 6.27 30.00
C SER A 186 -36.14 5.35 31.20
N ILE A 187 -35.52 5.82 32.29
CA ILE A 187 -35.51 5.12 33.57
C ILE A 187 -36.96 4.85 34.04
N ASP A 188 -37.86 5.80 33.72
CA ASP A 188 -39.30 5.72 33.99
C ASP A 188 -40.08 4.86 32.97
N ALA A 189 -39.42 4.21 32.00
CA ALA A 189 -40.14 3.29 31.12
C ALA A 189 -40.58 2.04 31.91
N PRO A 190 -41.87 1.67 31.85
CA PRO A 190 -42.34 0.41 32.43
C PRO A 190 -41.65 -0.75 31.73
N ILE A 191 -41.27 -1.76 32.49
CA ILE A 191 -40.71 -2.99 31.94
C ILE A 191 -41.87 -3.77 31.29
N ALA A 192 -41.66 -4.24 30.06
CA ALA A 192 -42.69 -4.97 29.34
C ALA A 192 -43.08 -6.25 30.11
N GLY A 193 -44.35 -6.34 30.51
CA GLY A 193 -44.90 -7.49 31.26
C GLY A 193 -45.01 -7.30 32.78
N THR A 194 -44.75 -6.09 33.29
CA THR A 194 -44.95 -5.73 34.71
C THR A 194 -45.70 -4.41 34.81
N ASP A 195 -46.79 -4.37 35.58
CA ASP A 195 -47.67 -3.20 35.62
C ASP A 195 -47.11 -2.03 36.46
N ASP A 196 -46.16 -2.27 37.38
CA ASP A 196 -45.66 -1.24 38.32
C ASP A 196 -44.13 -1.16 38.47
N LEU A 197 -43.35 -1.95 37.72
CA LEU A 197 -41.88 -1.92 37.81
C LEU A 197 -41.28 -1.09 36.69
N THR A 198 -40.52 -0.08 37.09
CA THR A 198 -39.75 0.76 36.17
C THR A 198 -38.33 0.21 36.05
N ARG A 199 -37.62 0.61 35.01
CA ARG A 199 -36.20 0.23 34.88
C ARG A 199 -35.33 0.86 35.97
N ALA A 200 -35.79 1.91 36.64
CA ALA A 200 -35.17 2.48 37.83
C ALA A 200 -35.00 1.44 38.94
N ASP A 201 -36.01 0.60 39.13
CA ASP A 201 -36.08 -0.38 40.23
C ASP A 201 -35.13 -1.57 40.02
N LEU A 202 -34.55 -1.71 38.82
CA LEU A 202 -33.53 -2.71 38.50
C LEU A 202 -32.09 -2.19 38.68
N ILE A 203 -31.91 -0.90 38.94
CA ILE A 203 -30.58 -0.31 39.15
C ILE A 203 -30.24 -0.49 40.63
N ASP A 204 -29.47 -1.52 40.93
CA ASP A 204 -28.93 -1.75 42.27
C ASP A 204 -28.08 -0.53 42.69
N SER A 205 -28.25 -0.09 43.94
CA SER A 205 -27.67 1.16 44.47
C SER A 205 -26.13 1.21 44.52
N GLU A 206 -25.45 0.18 44.01
CA GLU A 206 -23.99 0.06 43.91
C GLU A 206 -23.42 0.31 42.49
N ALA A 207 -24.20 0.84 41.55
CA ALA A 207 -23.70 1.18 40.22
C ALA A 207 -23.03 2.57 40.18
N PHE A 208 -21.69 2.57 40.22
CA PHE A 208 -20.73 3.64 39.87
C PHE A 208 -21.21 5.10 40.02
N HIS A 209 -20.87 5.68 41.17
CA HIS A 209 -20.74 7.14 41.30
C HIS A 209 -19.47 7.61 40.59
N PHE A 210 -19.61 8.60 39.70
CA PHE A 210 -18.49 9.37 39.15
C PHE A 210 -17.95 10.35 40.19
#